data_AF-A0A831K683-F1
#
_entry.id   AF-A0A831K683-F1
#
_cell.length_a   1.000
_cell.length_b   1.000
_cell.length_c   1.000
_cell.angle_alpha   90.00
_cell.angle_beta   90.00
_cell.angle_gamma   90.00
#
_symmetry.space_group_name_H-M   'P 1'
#
loop_
_entity.id
_entity.type
_entity.pdbx_description
1 polymer ?
#
loop_
_entity_poly.entity_id
_entity_poly.type
_entity_poly.pdbx_seq_one_letter_code
_entity_poly.pdbx_strand_id
1 'polypeptide(L)'
;MGTIAGEAADKAGGFLTRLGGLIQATNIPKQFRDVDFTGLFTNPWFLVPFIALIGYQIYKQTFRDLFIVVLIIGIWYLSGTEYMQTLIVNGEVQINKVLPVVFGGAAVLGLIIYLFFGRSQ
;
A
#
# COMPACT_ATOMS: atom_id res chain seq x y z
N MET A 1 36.33 -16.81 -9.90
CA MET A 1 35.19 -16.22 -9.16
C MET A 1 34.74 -14.85 -9.67
N GLY A 2 35.61 -14.01 -10.25
CA GLY A 2 35.21 -12.67 -10.74
C GLY A 2 34.35 -12.61 -12.01
N THR A 3 34.45 -13.61 -12.90
CA THR A 3 33.72 -13.64 -14.19
C THR A 3 32.23 -13.95 -14.06
N ILE A 4 31.84 -14.79 -13.08
CA ILE A 4 30.44 -15.20 -12.87
C ILE A 4 29.62 -14.06 -12.23
N ALA A 5 30.26 -13.25 -11.38
CA ALA A 5 29.62 -12.09 -10.76
C ALA A 5 29.37 -10.95 -11.77
N GLY A 6 30.28 -10.74 -12.73
CA GLY A 6 30.10 -9.74 -13.80
C GLY A 6 28.96 -10.08 -14.75
N GLU A 7 28.84 -11.35 -15.17
CA GLU A 7 27.79 -11.78 -16.09
C GLU A 7 26.37 -11.68 -15.46
N ALA A 8 26.26 -11.93 -14.16
CA ALA A 8 25.01 -11.75 -13.42
C ALA A 8 24.61 -10.27 -13.29
N ALA A 9 25.58 -9.37 -13.06
CA ALA A 9 25.34 -7.93 -12.99
C ALA A 9 24.89 -7.36 -14.35
N ASP A 10 25.50 -7.78 -15.45
CA ASP A 10 25.10 -7.35 -16.80
C ASP A 10 23.70 -7.86 -17.20
N LYS A 11 23.36 -9.10 -16.83
CA LYS A 11 22.00 -9.64 -17.04
C LYS A 11 20.96 -8.89 -16.19
N ALA A 12 21.30 -8.52 -14.96
CA ALA A 12 20.44 -7.72 -14.10
C ALA A 12 20.24 -6.29 -14.66
N GLY A 13 21.31 -5.63 -15.12
CA GLY A 13 21.24 -4.32 -15.78
C GLY A 13 20.39 -4.36 -17.05
N GLY A 14 20.58 -5.37 -17.89
CA GLY A 14 19.76 -5.60 -19.08
C GLY A 14 18.29 -5.89 -18.77
N PHE A 15 18.01 -6.64 -17.71
CA PHE A 15 16.66 -6.90 -17.23
C PHE A 15 15.98 -5.64 -16.69
N LEU A 16 16.64 -4.85 -15.86
CA LEU A 16 16.11 -3.58 -15.34
C LEU A 16 15.87 -2.56 -16.46
N THR A 17 16.73 -2.54 -17.49
CA THR A 17 16.54 -1.70 -18.68
C THR A 17 15.30 -2.12 -19.48
N ARG A 18 15.08 -3.44 -19.63
CA ARG A 18 13.87 -3.98 -20.26
C ARG A 18 12.62 -3.71 -19.43
N LEU A 19 12.68 -3.79 -18.11
CA LEU A 19 11.57 -3.43 -17.23
C LEU A 19 11.27 -1.94 -17.31
N GLY A 20 12.28 -1.08 -17.28
CA GLY A 20 12.12 0.37 -17.48
C GLY A 20 11.49 0.69 -18.84
N GLY A 21 11.96 0.03 -19.90
CA GLY A 21 11.38 0.13 -21.24
C GLY A 21 9.94 -0.37 -21.33
N LEU A 22 9.61 -1.47 -20.65
CA LEU A 22 8.25 -2.00 -20.56
C LEU A 22 7.32 -1.04 -19.81
N ILE A 23 7.75 -0.47 -18.68
CA ILE A 23 6.97 0.49 -17.89
C ILE A 23 6.68 1.76 -18.71
N GLN A 24 7.66 2.24 -19.48
CA GLN A 24 7.46 3.38 -20.39
C GLN A 24 6.53 3.01 -21.56
N ALA A 25 6.71 1.84 -22.18
CA ALA A 25 5.91 1.40 -23.33
C ALA A 25 4.44 1.13 -22.96
N THR A 26 4.17 0.64 -21.76
CA THR A 26 2.82 0.26 -21.30
C THR A 26 1.99 1.44 -20.80
N ASN A 27 2.52 2.68 -20.79
CA ASN A 27 1.85 3.88 -20.27
C ASN A 27 1.30 3.70 -18.83
N ILE A 28 1.82 2.74 -18.08
CA ILE A 28 1.46 2.44 -16.69
C ILE A 28 1.50 3.71 -15.81
N PRO A 29 2.50 4.62 -15.93
CA PRO A 29 2.51 5.85 -15.15
C PRO A 29 1.29 6.75 -15.39
N LYS A 30 0.77 6.80 -16.63
CA LYS A 30 -0.47 7.54 -16.93
C LYS A 30 -1.70 6.81 -16.39
N GLN A 31 -1.72 5.48 -16.47
CA GLN A 31 -2.82 4.67 -15.90
C GLN A 31 -2.99 4.91 -14.40
N PHE A 32 -1.90 5.01 -13.62
CA PHE A 32 -2.02 5.33 -12.20
C PHE A 32 -2.51 6.76 -11.91
N ARG A 33 -2.22 7.69 -12.81
CA ARG A 33 -2.51 9.11 -12.63
C ARG A 33 -3.94 9.47 -13.08
N ASP A 34 -4.45 8.73 -14.05
CA ASP A 34 -5.78 8.92 -14.64
C ASP A 34 -6.77 7.83 -14.17
N VAL A 35 -6.41 7.01 -13.15
CA VAL A 35 -7.34 6.07 -12.52
C VAL A 35 -8.47 6.88 -11.89
N ASP A 36 -9.66 6.71 -12.45
CA ASP A 36 -10.88 7.26 -11.89
C ASP A 36 -11.24 6.47 -10.63
N PHE A 37 -10.74 6.95 -9.49
CA PHE A 37 -11.08 6.40 -8.18
C PHE A 37 -12.60 6.34 -7.97
N THR A 38 -13.33 7.36 -8.44
CA THR A 38 -14.79 7.40 -8.35
C THR A 38 -15.39 6.25 -9.15
N GLY A 39 -14.94 6.08 -10.39
CA GLY A 39 -15.32 4.98 -11.28
C GLY A 39 -15.09 3.59 -10.68
N LEU A 40 -13.96 3.40 -9.99
CA LEU A 40 -13.60 2.14 -9.34
C LEU A 40 -14.55 1.78 -8.19
N PHE A 41 -14.90 2.75 -7.35
CA PHE A 41 -15.85 2.55 -6.24
C PHE A 41 -17.31 2.53 -6.68
N THR A 42 -17.65 3.04 -7.87
CA THR A 42 -18.99 2.84 -8.46
C THR A 42 -19.14 1.49 -9.17
N ASN A 43 -18.05 0.77 -9.43
CA ASN A 43 -18.11 -0.55 -10.04
C ASN A 43 -18.57 -1.60 -9.00
N PRO A 44 -19.76 -2.21 -9.17
CA PRO A 44 -20.29 -3.16 -8.20
C PRO A 44 -19.36 -4.35 -7.98
N TRP A 45 -18.67 -4.82 -9.03
CA TRP A 45 -17.76 -5.96 -8.93
C TRP A 45 -16.51 -5.68 -8.11
N PHE A 46 -16.06 -4.42 -8.07
CA PHE A 46 -14.97 -4.02 -7.18
C PHE A 46 -15.42 -4.01 -5.73
N LEU A 47 -16.64 -3.53 -5.45
CA LEU A 47 -17.18 -3.41 -4.09
C LEU A 47 -17.61 -4.75 -3.48
N VAL A 48 -18.15 -5.68 -4.29
CA VAL A 48 -18.68 -6.98 -3.84
C VAL A 48 -17.75 -7.72 -2.87
N PRO A 49 -16.45 -7.96 -3.15
CA PRO A 49 -15.58 -8.66 -2.21
C PRO A 49 -15.41 -7.94 -0.87
N PHE A 50 -15.34 -6.60 -0.86
CA PHE A 50 -15.23 -5.82 0.37
C PHE A 50 -16.52 -5.86 1.19
N ILE A 51 -17.67 -5.70 0.54
CA ILE A 51 -18.97 -5.78 1.19
C ILE A 51 -19.20 -7.19 1.74
N ALA A 52 -18.85 -8.23 0.97
CA ALA A 52 -18.93 -9.62 1.43
C ALA A 52 -18.04 -9.88 2.64
N LEU A 53 -16.80 -9.39 2.63
CA LEU A 53 -15.86 -9.53 3.75
C LEU A 53 -16.37 -8.80 5.00
N ILE A 54 -16.83 -7.56 4.88
CA ILE A 54 -17.41 -6.80 6.01
C ILE A 54 -18.68 -7.46 6.52
N GLY A 55 -19.60 -7.83 5.63
CA GLY A 55 -20.86 -8.49 5.96
C GLY A 55 -20.66 -9.83 6.65
N TYR A 56 -19.67 -10.62 6.19
CA TYR A 56 -19.31 -11.89 6.81
C TYR A 56 -18.80 -11.71 8.25
N GLN A 57 -17.96 -10.70 8.48
CA GLN A 57 -17.42 -10.40 9.81
C GLN A 57 -18.50 -9.89 10.76
N ILE A 58 -19.45 -9.09 10.28
CA ILE A 58 -20.63 -8.67 11.05
C ILE A 58 -21.51 -9.88 11.39
N TYR A 59 -21.79 -10.76 10.42
CA TYR A 59 -22.58 -11.97 10.63
C TYR A 59 -21.97 -12.88 11.71
N LYS A 60 -20.65 -13.06 11.70
CA LYS A 60 -19.91 -13.84 12.71
C LYS A 60 -19.65 -13.10 14.03
N GLN A 61 -20.06 -11.83 14.14
CA GLN A 61 -19.79 -10.97 15.30
C GLN A 61 -18.30 -10.84 15.62
N THR A 62 -17.43 -10.97 14.60
CA THR A 62 -15.97 -10.86 14.72
C THR A 62 -15.53 -9.38 14.74
N PHE A 63 -16.04 -8.60 15.70
CA PHE A 63 -15.86 -7.15 15.75
C PHE A 63 -14.39 -6.72 15.89
N ARG A 64 -13.55 -7.53 16.55
CA ARG A 64 -12.09 -7.31 16.60
C ARG A 64 -11.51 -7.26 15.20
N ASP A 65 -11.80 -8.28 14.41
CA ASP A 65 -11.24 -8.44 13.08
C ASP A 65 -11.85 -7.40 12.12
N LEU A 66 -13.14 -7.05 12.29
CA LEU A 66 -13.76 -5.94 11.58
C LEU A 66 -13.03 -4.61 11.85
N PHE A 67 -12.69 -4.33 13.11
CA PHE A 67 -11.95 -3.13 13.48
C PHE A 67 -10.56 -3.08 12.83
N ILE A 68 -9.85 -4.22 12.79
CA ILE A 68 -8.56 -4.34 12.11
C ILE A 68 -8.69 -4.08 10.61
N VAL A 69 -9.72 -4.63 9.96
CA VAL A 69 -10.00 -4.38 8.53
C VAL A 69 -10.23 -2.89 8.27
N VAL A 70 -11.03 -2.22 9.10
CA VAL A 70 -11.26 -0.77 8.99
C VAL A 70 -9.96 0.02 9.15
N LEU A 71 -9.11 -0.34 10.10
CA LEU A 71 -7.79 0.29 10.26
C LEU A 71 -6.90 0.12 9.03
N ILE A 72 -6.85 -1.08 8.46
CA ILE A 72 -6.06 -1.36 7.24
C ILE A 72 -6.57 -0.53 6.06
N ILE A 73 -7.89 -0.46 5.86
CA ILE A 73 -8.50 0.37 4.81
C ILE A 73 -8.17 1.85 5.04
N GLY A 74 -8.22 2.31 6.30
CA GLY A 74 -7.86 3.69 6.66
C GLY A 74 -6.40 4.02 6.35
N ILE A 75 -5.46 3.13 6.70
CA ILE A 75 -4.03 3.31 6.38
C ILE A 75 -3.83 3.34 4.87
N TRP A 76 -4.46 2.42 4.14
CA TRP A 76 -4.39 2.37 2.69
C TRP A 76 -4.92 3.66 2.05
N TYR A 77 -6.07 4.17 2.51
CA TYR A 77 -6.62 5.44 2.04
C TYR A 77 -5.67 6.62 2.31
N LEU A 78 -5.15 6.73 3.54
CA LEU A 78 -4.22 7.80 3.92
C LEU A 78 -2.94 7.79 3.08
N SER A 79 -2.45 6.59 2.70
CA SER A 79 -1.30 6.43 1.80
C SER A 79 -1.51 7.06 0.42
N GLY A 80 -2.75 7.18 -0.04
CA GLY A 80 -3.11 7.76 -1.34
C GLY A 80 -3.37 9.27 -1.32
N THR A 81 -3.34 9.90 -0.13
CA THR A 81 -3.64 11.34 0.00
C THR A 81 -2.51 12.22 -0.54
N GLU A 82 -2.85 13.45 -0.94
CA GLU A 82 -1.86 14.45 -1.42
C GLU A 82 -0.76 14.72 -0.40
N TYR A 83 -1.05 14.59 0.90
CA TYR A 83 -0.06 14.75 1.97
C TYR A 83 1.16 13.84 1.78
N MET A 84 0.95 12.59 1.35
CA MET A 84 2.03 11.61 1.11
C MET A 84 2.95 12.02 -0.03
N GLN A 85 2.42 12.73 -1.02
CA GLN A 85 3.21 13.27 -2.14
C GLN A 85 4.15 14.39 -1.67
N THR A 86 3.81 15.07 -0.58
CA THR A 86 4.63 16.16 -0.03
C THR A 86 5.78 15.70 0.87
N LEU A 87 5.88 14.39 1.13
CA LEU A 87 6.93 13.79 1.96
C LEU A 87 8.31 13.81 1.27
N ILE A 88 8.32 13.82 -0.06
CA ILE A 88 9.52 13.89 -0.87
C ILE A 88 9.52 15.26 -1.56
N VAL A 89 10.51 16.09 -1.27
CA VAL A 89 10.69 17.38 -1.95
C VAL A 89 12.10 17.44 -2.50
N ASN A 90 12.22 17.78 -3.78
CA ASN A 90 13.49 17.80 -4.50
C ASN A 90 14.25 16.46 -4.47
N GLY A 91 13.53 15.33 -4.33
CA GLY A 91 14.14 14.00 -4.23
C GLY A 91 14.66 13.65 -2.83
N GLU A 92 14.52 14.55 -1.85
CA GLU A 92 14.90 14.30 -0.46
C GLU A 92 13.66 14.05 0.42
N VAL A 93 13.79 13.07 1.30
CA VAL A 93 12.75 12.74 2.29
C VAL A 93 12.79 13.78 3.40
N GLN A 94 11.69 14.54 3.55
CA GLN A 94 11.58 15.50 4.64
C GLN A 94 11.27 14.78 5.95
N ILE A 95 12.30 14.64 6.80
CA ILE A 95 12.20 13.99 8.11
C ILE A 95 11.06 14.59 8.95
N ASN A 96 10.92 15.91 8.97
CA ASN A 96 9.86 16.59 9.74
C ASN A 96 8.43 16.17 9.33
N LYS A 97 8.23 15.76 8.07
CA LYS A 97 6.91 15.35 7.56
C LYS A 97 6.70 13.83 7.63
N VAL A 98 7.79 13.06 7.50
CA VAL A 98 7.76 11.60 7.64
C VAL A 98 7.58 11.18 9.09
N LEU A 99 8.15 11.92 10.04
CA LEU A 99 8.15 11.57 11.45
C LEU A 99 6.72 11.36 12.01
N PRO A 100 5.74 12.26 11.77
CA PRO A 100 4.34 12.03 12.17
C PRO A 100 3.72 10.77 11.54
N VAL A 101 4.07 10.44 10.29
CA VAL A 101 3.54 9.25 9.58
C VAL A 101 4.08 7.97 10.20
N VAL A 102 5.39 7.95 10.49
CA VAL A 102 6.04 6.79 11.14
C VAL A 102 5.51 6.60 12.56
N PHE A 103 5.36 7.68 13.34
CA PHE A 103 4.76 7.60 14.67
C PHE A 103 3.30 7.13 14.63
N GLY A 104 2.49 7.68 13.71
CA GLY A 104 1.12 7.25 13.51
C GLY A 104 1.03 5.77 13.13
N GLY A 105 1.87 5.32 12.19
CA GLY A 105 1.96 3.92 11.79
C GLY A 105 2.38 3.00 12.94
N ALA A 106 3.37 3.40 13.74
CA ALA A 106 3.81 2.65 14.92
C ALA A 106 2.71 2.55 15.99
N ALA A 107 1.96 3.64 16.23
CA ALA A 107 0.83 3.64 17.17
C ALA A 107 -0.29 2.70 16.71
N VAL A 108 -0.65 2.74 15.42
CA VAL A 108 -1.66 1.84 14.85
C VAL A 108 -1.19 0.39 14.90
N LEU A 109 0.09 0.11 14.62
CA LEU A 109 0.65 -1.23 14.74
C LEU A 109 0.60 -1.74 16.19
N GLY A 110 0.95 -0.90 17.16
CA GLY A 110 0.82 -1.23 18.58
C GLY A 110 -0.63 -1.54 18.99
N LEU A 111 -1.60 -0.78 18.46
CA LEU A 111 -3.01 -1.03 18.67
C LEU A 111 -3.46 -2.36 18.07
N ILE A 112 -3.02 -2.70 16.85
CA ILE A 112 -3.33 -3.98 16.20
C ILE A 112 -2.76 -5.14 17.01
N ILE A 113 -1.49 -5.04 17.45
CA ILE A 113 -0.85 -6.05 18.30
C ILE A 113 -1.63 -6.24 19.60
N TYR A 114 -2.04 -5.15 20.26
CA TYR A 114 -2.87 -5.22 21.47
C TYR A 114 -4.21 -5.93 21.22
N LEU A 115 -4.88 -5.62 20.11
CA LEU A 115 -6.15 -6.26 19.77
C LEU A 115 -6.00 -7.77 19.48
N PHE A 116 -4.90 -8.19 18.85
CA PHE A 116 -4.61 -9.60 18.58
C PHE A 116 -4.22 -10.38 19.84
N PHE A 117 -3.29 -9.85 20.64
CA PHE A 117 -2.65 -10.61 21.72
C PHE A 117 -3.09 -10.17 23.12
N GLY A 118 -3.31 -8.88 23.34
CA GLY A 118 -3.63 -8.31 24.65
C GLY A 118 -5.09 -8.49 25.09
N ARG A 119 -6.02 -8.56 24.14
CA ARG A 119 -7.46 -8.78 24.41
C ARG A 119 -7.88 -10.24 24.31
N SER A 120 -7.02 -11.15 23.84
CA SER A 120 -7.37 -12.57 23.64
C SER A 120 -7.30 -13.37 24.95
N GLN A 121 -8.01 -12.90 25.97
CA GLN A 121 -8.37 -13.61 27.19
C GLN A 121 -9.89 -13.57 27.35
#